data_AF-A0A7I0JQJ1-F1
#
_entry.id   AF-A0A7I0JQJ1-F1
#
_cell.length_a   1.000
_cell.length_b   1.000
_cell.length_c   1.000
_cell.angle_alpha   90.00
_cell.angle_beta   90.00
_cell.angle_gamma   90.00
#
_symmetry.space_group_name_H-M   'P 1'
#
loop_
_entity.id
_entity.type
_entity.pdbx_description
1 polymer ?
#
loop_
_entity_poly.entity_id
_entity_poly.type
_entity_poly.pdbx_seq_one_letter_code
_entity_poly.pdbx_strand_id
1 'polypeptide(L)'
;AGETSQQALLGNGVLALTIDQGAQTQRYQGIVQLDGTSLEDAARTYFRQSEQIPTDIKMSVAKLVTPGPGGAREQWRAGGILAQFLPQAPERMRIP
;
A
#
# COMPACT_ATOMS: atom_id res chain seq x y z
N ALA A 1 -26.19 -5.88 7.08
CA ALA A 1 -24.82 -6.17 6.64
C ALA A 1 -23.89 -5.21 7.38
N GLY A 2 -22.71 -5.66 7.85
CA GLY A 2 -21.75 -4.80 8.55
C GLY A 2 -21.12 -3.74 7.64
N GLU A 3 -20.44 -2.76 8.21
CA GLU A 3 -19.69 -1.76 7.47
C GLU A 3 -18.43 -2.40 6.86
N THR A 4 -18.31 -2.40 5.53
CA THR A 4 -17.23 -3.09 4.80
C THR A 4 -16.26 -2.12 4.11
N SER A 5 -16.26 -0.85 4.52
CA SER A 5 -15.26 0.11 4.02
C SER A 5 -13.87 -0.31 4.51
N GLN A 6 -12.83 0.01 3.74
CA GLN A 6 -11.45 -0.32 4.12
C GLN A 6 -11.08 0.30 5.48
N GLN A 7 -11.52 1.53 5.70
CA GLN A 7 -11.31 2.31 6.92
C GLN A 7 -11.93 1.61 8.13
N ALA A 8 -13.16 1.13 8.02
CA ALA A 8 -13.85 0.44 9.11
C ALA A 8 -13.21 -0.92 9.43
N LEU A 9 -12.75 -1.64 8.39
CA LEU A 9 -12.12 -2.95 8.56
C LEU A 9 -10.70 -2.86 9.14
N LEU A 10 -9.96 -1.81 8.80
CA LEU A 10 -8.62 -1.55 9.33
C LEU A 10 -8.67 -0.91 10.72
N GLY A 11 -9.70 -0.12 11.00
CA GLY A 11 -9.86 0.59 12.25
C GLY A 11 -8.73 1.59 12.51
N ASN A 12 -8.40 1.75 13.79
CA ASN A 12 -7.36 2.66 14.25
C ASN A 12 -6.17 1.88 14.81
N GLY A 13 -4.96 2.33 14.51
CA GLY A 13 -3.73 1.67 14.93
C GLY A 13 -2.51 2.20 14.20
N VAL A 14 -1.53 1.33 13.95
CA VAL A 14 -0.32 1.68 13.22
C VAL A 14 0.01 0.65 12.14
N LEU A 15 0.50 1.13 11.00
CA LEU A 15 1.18 0.32 10.00
C LEU A 15 2.68 0.43 10.27
N ALA A 16 3.32 -0.70 10.62
CA ALA A 16 4.77 -0.78 10.76
C ALA A 16 5.36 -1.50 9.54
N LEU A 17 6.23 -0.82 8.79
CA LEU A 17 7.01 -1.42 7.72
C LEU A 17 8.43 -1.68 8.22
N THR A 18 8.80 -2.95 8.24
CA THR A 18 10.10 -3.42 8.71
C THR A 18 10.91 -3.93 7.53
N ILE A 19 12.07 -3.34 7.29
CA ILE A 19 13.03 -3.77 6.28
C ILE A 19 14.18 -4.48 7.00
N ASP A 20 14.30 -5.78 6.76
CA ASP A 20 15.39 -6.62 7.22
C ASP A 20 16.27 -6.98 6.02
N GLN A 21 17.48 -6.44 5.97
CA GLN A 21 18.40 -6.63 4.84
C GLN A 21 19.36 -7.81 5.06
N GLY A 22 19.12 -8.62 6.10
CA GLY A 22 19.89 -9.81 6.41
C GLY A 22 21.01 -9.58 7.43
N ALA A 23 21.84 -10.61 7.60
CA ALA A 23 22.88 -10.63 8.62
C ALA A 23 23.86 -9.45 8.45
N GLN A 24 24.28 -8.87 9.58
CA GLN A 24 25.14 -7.68 9.66
C GLN A 24 24.52 -6.37 9.15
N THR A 25 23.21 -6.32 8.90
CA THR A 25 22.49 -5.07 8.66
C THR A 25 21.63 -4.71 9.86
N GLN A 26 21.49 -3.41 10.12
CA GLN A 26 20.52 -2.94 11.10
C GLN A 26 19.13 -2.95 10.48
N ARG A 27 18.16 -3.48 11.23
CA ARG A 27 16.76 -3.43 10.83
C ARG A 27 16.30 -1.99 10.75
N TYR A 28 15.68 -1.63 9.65
CA TYR A 28 15.00 -0.35 9.50
C TYR A 28 13.50 -0.56 9.73
N GLN A 29 12.88 0.28 10.54
CA GLN A 29 11.44 0.23 10.79
C GLN A 29 10.87 1.64 10.70
N GLY A 30 9.89 1.83 9.83
CA GLY A 30 9.07 3.04 9.83
C GLY A 30 7.64 2.70 10.24
N ILE A 31 7.05 3.58 11.02
CA ILE A 31 5.73 3.41 11.62
C ILE A 31 4.88 4.58 11.18
N VAL A 32 3.70 4.31 10.65
CA VAL A 32 2.70 5.34 10.28
C VAL A 32 1.37 5.03 10.94
N GLN A 33 0.63 6.09 11.26
CA GLN A 33 -0.69 5.96 11.86
C GLN A 33 -1.71 5.45 10.84
N LEU A 34 -2.54 4.51 11.28
CA LEU A 34 -3.79 4.13 10.64
C LEU A 34 -4.91 4.80 11.46
N ASP A 35 -5.47 5.88 10.95
CA ASP A 35 -6.54 6.64 11.62
C ASP A 35 -7.72 6.78 10.65
N GLY A 36 -8.45 5.67 10.46
CA GLY A 36 -9.54 5.61 9.49
C GLY A 36 -9.12 5.91 8.05
N THR A 37 -7.89 5.54 7.67
CA THR A 37 -7.36 5.75 6.31
C THR A 37 -7.28 4.43 5.52
N SER A 38 -7.09 4.53 4.20
CA SER A 38 -6.81 3.34 3.38
C SER A 38 -5.35 2.89 3.55
N LEU A 39 -5.07 1.61 3.24
CA LEU A 39 -3.69 1.11 3.19
C LEU A 39 -2.80 1.90 2.21
N GLU A 40 -3.38 2.37 1.11
CA GLU A 40 -2.64 3.18 0.14
C GLU A 40 -2.22 4.53 0.73
N ASP A 41 -3.10 5.18 1.50
CA ASP A 41 -2.80 6.47 2.13
C ASP A 41 -1.76 6.35 3.24
N ALA A 42 -1.84 5.26 4.01
CA ALA A 42 -0.82 4.92 4.99
C ALA A 42 0.55 4.69 4.32
N ALA A 43 0.60 3.91 3.23
CA ALA A 43 1.83 3.68 2.48
C ALA A 43 2.39 4.96 1.84
N ARG A 44 1.54 5.81 1.23
CA ARG A 44 1.95 7.14 0.74
C ARG A 44 2.55 8.01 1.85
N THR A 45 1.96 7.96 3.04
CA THR A 45 2.46 8.70 4.21
C THR A 45 3.81 8.16 4.67
N TYR A 46 4.01 6.84 4.66
CA TYR A 46 5.29 6.22 4.97
C TYR A 46 6.38 6.72 4.03
N PHE A 47 6.20 6.61 2.70
CA PHE A 47 7.22 7.05 1.75
C PHE A 47 7.52 8.55 1.85
N ARG A 48 6.50 9.37 2.09
CA ARG A 48 6.67 10.82 2.28
C ARG A 48 7.48 11.16 3.53
N GLN A 49 7.25 10.47 4.65
CA GLN A 49 7.89 10.79 5.93
C GLN A 49 9.22 10.08 6.15
N SER A 50 9.27 8.78 5.85
CA SER A 50 10.41 7.90 6.15
C SER A 50 11.49 7.95 5.09
N GLU A 51 11.11 7.96 3.81
CA GLU A 51 12.06 7.95 2.67
C GLU A 51 12.26 9.33 2.05
N GLN A 52 11.32 10.25 2.24
CA GLN A 52 11.29 11.59 1.60
C GLN A 52 11.35 11.52 0.07
N ILE A 53 10.86 10.42 -0.51
CA ILE A 53 10.76 10.23 -1.96
C ILE A 53 9.28 10.28 -2.34
N PRO A 54 8.87 11.21 -3.22
CA PRO A 54 7.51 11.22 -3.72
C PRO A 54 7.17 9.88 -4.38
N THR A 55 6.16 9.22 -3.82
CA THR A 55 5.74 7.88 -4.18
C THR A 55 4.23 7.84 -4.20
N ASP A 56 3.67 7.31 -5.28
CA ASP A 56 2.27 6.97 -5.34
C ASP A 56 2.09 5.46 -5.49
N ILE A 57 1.03 4.96 -4.87
CA ILE A 57 0.66 3.55 -4.85
C ILE A 57 -0.84 3.43 -5.06
N LYS A 58 -1.21 2.59 -6.03
CA LYS A 58 -2.61 2.25 -6.29
C LYS A 58 -2.76 0.75 -6.25
N MET A 59 -3.77 0.28 -5.57
CA MET A 59 -4.08 -1.12 -5.37
C MET A 59 -5.55 -1.37 -5.62
N SER A 60 -5.88 -2.57 -6.09
CA SER A 60 -7.26 -2.97 -6.30
C SER A 60 -7.40 -4.46 -6.11
N VAL A 61 -8.53 -4.84 -5.52
CA VAL A 61 -8.93 -6.24 -5.34
C VAL A 61 -10.34 -6.38 -5.89
N ALA A 62 -10.55 -7.37 -6.75
CA ALA A 62 -11.84 -7.63 -7.36
C ALA A 62 -12.10 -9.12 -7.46
N LYS A 63 -13.37 -9.50 -7.36
CA LYS A 63 -13.84 -10.84 -7.66
C LYS A 63 -14.08 -10.93 -9.17
N LEU A 64 -13.29 -11.75 -9.84
CA LEU A 64 -13.46 -12.07 -11.25
C LEU A 64 -14.39 -13.27 -11.37
N VAL A 65 -15.48 -13.10 -12.12
CA VAL A 65 -16.46 -14.15 -12.41
C VAL A 65 -16.37 -14.47 -13.89
N THR A 66 -16.04 -15.72 -14.22
CA THR A 66 -15.88 -16.20 -15.60
C THR A 66 -16.84 -17.36 -15.87
N PRO A 67 -17.65 -17.32 -16.95
CA PRO A 67 -18.46 -18.46 -17.35
C PRO A 67 -17.60 -19.68 -17.74
N GLY A 68 -18.08 -20.89 -17.43
CA GLY A 68 -17.42 -22.15 -17.85
C GLY A 68 -18.37 -23.35 -17.83
N PRO A 69 -17.94 -24.51 -18.38
CA PRO A 69 -18.71 -25.75 -18.30
C PRO A 69 -18.92 -26.14 -16.83
N GLY A 70 -20.17 -26.28 -16.41
CA GLY A 70 -20.52 -26.59 -15.00
C GLY A 70 -20.82 -25.39 -14.11
N GLY A 71 -20.82 -24.16 -14.65
CA GLY A 71 -21.26 -22.95 -13.93
C GLY A 71 -20.25 -21.80 -13.98
N ALA A 72 -20.61 -20.68 -13.35
CA ALA A 72 -19.71 -19.54 -13.21
C ALA A 72 -18.56 -19.90 -12.25
N ARG A 73 -17.32 -19.74 -12.71
CA ARG A 73 -16.13 -19.86 -11.88
C ARG A 73 -15.81 -18.50 -11.28
N GLU A 74 -15.61 -18.48 -9.97
CA GLU A 74 -15.24 -17.27 -9.24
C GLU A 74 -13.78 -17.33 -8.79
N GLN A 75 -13.06 -16.22 -8.92
CA GLN A 75 -11.68 -16.09 -8.46
C GLN A 75 -11.42 -14.66 -7.96
N TRP A 76 -10.70 -14.52 -6.85
CA TRP A 76 -10.23 -13.20 -6.41
C TRP A 76 -8.95 -12.84 -7.14
N ARG A 77 -8.87 -11.59 -7.61
CA ARG A 77 -7.67 -11.02 -8.20
C ARG A 77 -7.32 -9.74 -7.47
N ALA A 78 -6.06 -9.62 -7.10
CA ALA A 78 -5.47 -8.40 -6.60
C ALA A 78 -4.41 -7.90 -7.59
N GLY A 79 -4.18 -6.60 -7.60
CA GLY A 79 -3.12 -5.96 -8.37
C GLY A 79 -2.83 -4.56 -7.85
N GLY A 80 -1.74 -3.98 -8.32
CA GLY A 80 -1.39 -2.61 -7.99
C GLY A 80 -0.23 -2.08 -8.83
N ILE A 81 -0.04 -0.76 -8.75
CA ILE A 81 1.04 -0.02 -9.39
C ILE A 81 1.70 0.83 -8.31
N LEU A 82 3.04 0.86 -8.33
CA LEU A 82 3.85 1.78 -7.56
C LEU A 82 4.65 2.65 -8.54
N ALA A 83 4.53 3.96 -8.38
CA ALA A 83 5.31 4.93 -9.13
C ALA A 83 6.12 5.76 -8.14
N GLN A 84 7.44 5.74 -8.29
CA GLN A 84 8.37 6.38 -7.37
C GLN A 84 9.49 7.06 -8.15
N PHE A 85 9.89 8.25 -7.71
CA PHE A 85 11.07 8.91 -8.26
C PHE A 85 12.35 8.19 -7.84
N LEU A 86 13.37 8.20 -8.71
CA LEU A 86 14.69 7.72 -8.30
C LEU A 86 15.28 8.61 -7.20
N PRO A 87 16.08 8.05 -6.28
CA PRO A 87 16.65 8.81 -5.17
C PRO A 87 17.38 10.09 -5.60
N GLN A 88 18.10 10.11 -6.72
CA GLN A 88 18.82 11.30 -7.20
C GLN A 88 18.06 12.13 -8.26
N ALA A 89 16.78 11.86 -8.54
CA ALA A 89 16.05 12.56 -9.59
C ALA A 89 15.87 14.06 -9.24
N PRO A 90 16.31 15.02 -10.09
CA PRO A 90 16.20 16.45 -9.80
C PRO A 90 14.74 16.95 -9.77
N GLU A 91 13.83 16.24 -10.46
CA GLU A 91 12.40 16.53 -10.49
C GLU A 91 11.69 16.26 -9.16
N ARG A 92 12.32 15.50 -8.23
CA ARG A 92 11.76 15.17 -6.92
C ARG A 92 11.46 16.40 -6.05
N MET A 93 12.14 17.52 -6.29
CA MET A 93 11.97 18.78 -5.55
C MET A 93 10.87 19.68 -6.11
N ARG A 94 10.21 19.27 -7.20
CA ARG A 94 9.15 20.04 -7.87
C ARG A 94 7.78 19.48 -7.52
N ILE A 95 7.46 19.48 -6.23
CA ILE A 95 6.06 19.36 -5.79
C ILE A 95 5.78 20.64 -5.00
N PRO A 96 4.84 21.49 -5.44
CA PRO A 96 4.51 22.74 -4.76
C PRO A 96 3.97 22.53 -3.34
#